data_AF-A0A8C7WWK2-F1
#
_entry.id   AF-A0A8C7WWK2-F1
#
_cell.length_a   1.000
_cell.length_b   1.000
_cell.length_c   1.000
_cell.angle_alpha   90.00
_cell.angle_beta   90.00
_cell.angle_gamma   90.00
#
_symmetry.space_group_name_H-M   'P 1'
#
loop_
_entity.id
_entity.type
_entity.pdbx_description
1 polymer ?
#
loop_
_entity_poly.entity_id
_entity_poly.type
_entity_poly.pdbx_seq_one_letter_code
_entity_poly.pdbx_strand_id
1 'polypeptide(L)'
;MLIFVLQDDAFILTDSLQAPLDIPIPEPPSPEEEDMETDKDEDGKKKKAPKCGFIKGNEKIMTLLERVKPEIVALRETIITVSCWIQHLIPKIEDGNDFGVAIQEKILERIAAVKTKVDSFQTNINKYFSERGDAVAKASKETHVVSGRRLLVARGYAGTP
;
A
#
# COMPACT_ATOMS: atom_id res chain seq x y z
N MET A 1 -8.57 1.72 23.89
CA MET A 1 -7.46 2.24 23.06
C MET A 1 -7.88 2.42 21.60
N LEU A 2 -8.19 1.36 20.84
CA LEU A 2 -8.56 1.46 19.42
C LEU A 2 -9.77 2.37 19.10
N ILE A 3 -10.78 2.42 19.96
CA ILE A 3 -11.94 3.32 19.78
C ILE A 3 -11.50 4.80 19.78
N PHE A 4 -10.52 5.17 20.60
CA PHE A 4 -9.97 6.52 20.62
C PHE A 4 -9.10 6.82 19.39
N VAL A 5 -8.40 5.81 18.85
CA VAL A 5 -7.63 5.95 17.60
C VAL A 5 -8.56 6.22 16.40
N LEU A 6 -9.72 5.58 16.37
CA LEU A 6 -10.71 5.77 15.29
C LEU A 6 -11.48 7.10 15.39
N GLN A 7 -11.48 7.72 16.57
CA GLN A 7 -12.06 9.05 16.80
C GLN A 7 -11.06 10.18 16.57
N ASP A 8 -9.81 9.85 16.23
CA ASP A 8 -8.77 10.81 15.98
C ASP A 8 -8.94 11.44 14.60
N ASP A 9 -8.83 12.77 14.54
CA ASP A 9 -9.01 13.56 13.31
C ASP A 9 -8.10 13.09 12.16
N ALA A 10 -6.94 12.47 12.46
CA ALA A 10 -6.08 11.90 11.43
C ALA A 10 -6.76 10.76 10.64
N PHE A 11 -7.66 10.00 11.27
CA PHE A 11 -8.43 8.92 10.64
C PHE A 11 -9.80 9.39 10.12
N ILE A 12 -10.23 10.60 10.51
CA ILE A 12 -11.44 11.27 10.01
C ILE A 12 -11.00 12.24 8.91
N LEU A 13 -10.71 11.70 7.73
CA LEU A 13 -10.27 12.50 6.59
C LEU A 13 -11.39 13.41 6.07
N THR A 14 -11.35 14.69 6.44
CA THR A 14 -12.14 15.77 5.81
C THR A 14 -11.43 16.40 4.62
N ASP A 15 -10.16 16.07 4.41
CA ASP A 15 -9.24 16.75 3.48
C ASP A 15 -8.61 15.77 2.48
N SER A 16 -8.14 16.29 1.34
CA SER A 16 -7.55 15.45 0.28
C SER A 16 -6.27 14.74 0.74
N LEU A 17 -6.18 13.42 0.50
CA LEU A 17 -4.98 12.60 0.71
C LEU A 17 -3.90 12.86 -0.35
N GLN A 18 -4.09 13.83 -1.22
CA GLN A 18 -3.20 14.09 -2.33
C GLN A 18 -1.82 14.58 -1.88
N ALA A 19 -0.76 13.86 -2.28
CA ALA A 19 0.61 14.36 -2.15
C ALA A 19 1.02 15.13 -3.42
N PRO A 20 1.79 16.23 -3.31
CA PRO A 20 2.32 16.92 -4.48
C PRO A 20 3.33 16.04 -5.22
N LEU A 21 3.21 15.99 -6.55
CA LEU A 21 4.14 15.30 -7.46
C LEU A 21 4.82 16.31 -8.36
N ASP A 22 6.09 16.59 -8.08
CA ASP A 22 6.90 17.55 -8.84
C ASP A 22 7.62 16.82 -9.99
N ILE A 23 6.85 16.41 -11.01
CA ILE A 23 7.38 15.80 -12.23
C ILE A 23 7.48 16.90 -13.30
N PRO A 24 8.68 17.19 -13.85
CA PRO A 24 8.84 18.19 -14.89
C PRO A 24 7.95 17.88 -16.10
N ILE A 25 7.10 18.84 -16.50
CA ILE A 25 6.27 18.72 -17.69
C ILE A 25 7.15 19.03 -18.91
N PRO A 26 7.31 18.12 -19.88
CA PRO A 26 7.99 18.42 -21.12
C PRO A 26 7.17 19.45 -21.90
N GLU A 27 7.82 20.51 -22.33
CA GLU A 27 7.20 21.52 -23.20
C GLU A 27 6.68 20.87 -24.48
N PRO A 28 5.52 21.31 -25.00
CA PRO A 28 5.00 20.79 -26.26
C PRO A 28 6.04 21.00 -27.37
N PRO A 29 6.22 20.02 -28.29
CA PRO A 29 7.12 20.20 -29.42
C PRO A 29 6.69 21.44 -30.21
N SER A 30 7.66 22.29 -30.56
CA SER A 30 7.48 23.39 -31.50
C SER A 30 6.87 22.83 -32.81
N PRO A 31 5.89 23.52 -33.43
CA PRO A 31 5.29 23.10 -34.70
C PRO A 31 6.25 23.13 -35.90
N GLU A 32 7.53 23.47 -35.72
CA GLU A 32 8.52 23.55 -36.81
C GLU A 32 9.21 22.22 -37.15
N GLU A 33 8.84 21.09 -36.55
CA GLU A 33 9.43 19.76 -36.85
C GLU A 33 8.48 18.78 -37.59
N GLU A 34 7.35 19.24 -38.15
CA GLU A 34 6.39 18.37 -38.88
C GLU A 34 6.62 18.25 -40.39
N ASP A 35 7.74 18.73 -40.94
CA ASP A 35 8.08 18.52 -42.36
C ASP A 35 9.46 17.86 -42.52
N MET A 36 9.48 16.53 -42.63
CA MET A 36 10.00 15.79 -43.80
C MET A 36 10.35 14.33 -43.47
N GLU A 37 9.66 13.47 -44.22
CA GLU A 37 10.10 12.22 -44.85
C GLU A 37 10.23 10.88 -44.10
N THR A 38 9.80 9.90 -44.88
CA THR A 38 9.66 8.47 -44.73
C THR A 38 10.99 7.71 -44.82
N ASP A 39 11.01 6.56 -44.15
CA ASP A 39 11.85 5.36 -44.36
C ASP A 39 13.31 5.32 -43.84
N LYS A 40 13.52 4.27 -43.00
CA LYS A 40 14.75 3.51 -42.69
C LYS A 40 15.85 4.21 -41.86
N ASP A 41 16.02 3.76 -40.62
CA ASP A 41 17.12 2.87 -40.18
C ASP A 41 17.26 2.84 -38.64
N GLU A 42 17.69 1.69 -38.13
CA GLU A 42 18.07 1.48 -36.74
C GLU A 42 19.25 2.38 -36.36
N ASP A 43 19.09 3.32 -35.42
CA ASP A 43 20.07 3.54 -34.33
C ASP A 43 19.57 4.52 -33.25
N GLY A 44 19.80 4.16 -31.98
CA GLY A 44 20.43 5.07 -31.03
C GLY A 44 19.70 6.29 -30.43
N LYS A 45 18.43 6.63 -30.73
CA LYS A 45 17.75 7.72 -29.97
C LYS A 45 17.27 7.24 -28.59
N LYS A 46 18.23 7.08 -27.65
CA LYS A 46 17.96 7.08 -26.20
C LYS A 46 17.22 8.38 -25.88
N LYS A 47 15.88 8.35 -25.88
CA LYS A 47 15.04 9.40 -25.30
C LYS A 47 15.56 9.61 -23.88
N LYS A 48 16.29 10.72 -23.65
CA LYS A 48 16.81 11.06 -22.33
C LYS A 48 15.60 11.17 -21.43
N ALA A 49 15.45 10.21 -20.53
CA ALA A 49 14.39 10.23 -19.54
C ALA A 49 14.43 11.63 -18.87
N PRO A 50 13.28 12.30 -18.73
CA PRO A 50 13.22 13.56 -18.01
C PRO A 50 13.91 13.36 -16.66
N LYS A 51 14.78 14.30 -16.26
CA LYS A 51 15.35 14.29 -14.91
C LYS A 51 14.22 14.58 -13.93
N CYS A 52 13.49 13.55 -13.54
CA CYS A 52 12.51 13.64 -12.47
C CYS A 52 13.27 13.89 -11.16
N GLY A 53 12.89 14.93 -10.42
CA GLY A 53 13.42 15.20 -9.10
C GLY A 53 13.07 14.11 -8.09
N PHE A 54 13.58 14.22 -6.86
CA PHE A 54 13.24 13.31 -5.78
C PHE A 54 11.76 13.43 -5.40
N ILE A 55 10.97 12.38 -5.67
CA ILE A 55 9.56 12.33 -5.30
C ILE A 55 9.42 11.85 -3.86
N LYS A 56 9.09 12.77 -2.96
CA LYS A 56 8.85 12.49 -1.54
C LYS A 56 7.65 11.55 -1.33
N GLY A 57 7.68 10.77 -0.25
CA GLY A 57 6.56 9.92 0.19
C GLY A 57 5.30 10.72 0.53
N ASN A 58 4.13 10.06 0.59
CA ASN A 58 2.92 10.70 1.11
C ASN A 58 3.02 10.77 2.64
N GLU A 59 3.35 11.94 3.18
CA GLU A 59 3.59 12.13 4.61
C GLU A 59 2.37 11.81 5.48
N LYS A 60 1.17 12.19 5.03
CA LYS A 60 -0.08 11.87 5.75
C LYS A 60 -0.25 10.36 5.93
N ILE A 61 0.00 9.58 4.87
CA ILE A 61 -0.07 8.12 4.92
C ILE A 61 1.05 7.54 5.80
N MET A 62 2.24 8.12 5.78
CA MET A 62 3.35 7.68 6.63
C MET A 62 3.02 7.86 8.11
N THR A 63 2.50 9.03 8.51
CA THR A 63 2.08 9.30 9.89
C THR A 63 0.97 8.36 10.36
N LEU A 64 0.01 8.04 9.49
CA LEU A 64 -1.03 7.04 9.80
C LEU A 64 -0.43 5.64 9.99
N LEU A 65 0.50 5.23 9.11
CA LEU A 65 1.17 3.94 9.22
C LEU A 65 2.01 3.81 10.49
N GLU A 66 2.63 4.89 10.97
CA GLU A 66 3.36 4.90 12.24
C GLU A 66 2.46 4.57 13.44
N ARG A 67 1.17 4.92 13.37
CA ARG A 67 0.18 4.57 14.41
C ARG A 67 -0.42 3.19 14.22
N VAL A 68 -0.67 2.77 12.98
CA VAL A 68 -1.33 1.48 12.69
C VAL A 68 -0.37 0.29 12.84
N LYS A 69 0.90 0.42 12.44
CA LYS A 69 1.90 -0.66 12.55
C LYS A 69 2.04 -1.24 13.96
N PRO A 70 2.22 -0.45 15.04
CA PRO A 70 2.36 -1.00 16.39
C PRO A 70 1.09 -1.74 16.83
N GLU A 71 -0.11 -1.27 16.45
CA GLU A 71 -1.37 -1.95 16.76
C GLU A 71 -1.47 -3.33 16.06
N ILE A 72 -1.00 -3.44 14.82
CA ILE A 72 -0.93 -4.73 14.10
C ILE A 72 0.03 -5.69 14.81
N VAL A 73 1.18 -5.21 15.27
CA VAL A 73 2.18 -6.02 15.99
C VAL A 73 1.62 -6.48 17.34
N ALA A 74 1.05 -5.57 18.13
CA ALA A 74 0.45 -5.90 19.42
C ALA A 74 -0.71 -6.91 19.28
N LEU A 75 -1.54 -6.76 18.24
CA LEU A 75 -2.60 -7.72 17.94
C LEU A 75 -2.04 -9.10 17.56
N ARG A 76 -0.98 -9.15 16.75
CA ARG A 76 -0.30 -10.40 16.39
C ARG A 76 0.25 -11.12 17.63
N GLU A 77 0.92 -10.40 18.52
CA GLU A 77 1.44 -10.95 19.77
C GLU A 77 0.31 -11.48 20.66
N THR A 78 -0.77 -10.72 20.82
CA THR A 78 -1.95 -11.12 21.59
C THR A 78 -2.56 -12.42 21.05
N ILE A 79 -2.71 -12.52 19.71
CA ILE A 79 -3.22 -13.72 19.05
C ILE A 79 -2.34 -14.93 19.35
N ILE A 80 -1.02 -14.79 19.30
CA ILE A 80 -0.07 -15.87 19.59
C ILE A 80 -0.20 -16.29 21.05
N THR A 81 -0.22 -15.33 21.99
CA THR A 81 -0.33 -15.61 23.42
C THR A 81 -1.64 -16.34 23.76
N VAL A 82 -2.78 -15.87 23.25
CA VAL A 82 -4.09 -16.51 23.50
C VAL A 82 -4.17 -17.89 22.85
N SER A 83 -3.68 -18.05 21.62
CA SER A 83 -3.62 -19.35 20.95
C SER A 83 -2.80 -20.36 21.75
N CYS A 84 -1.63 -19.94 22.21
CA CYS A 84 -0.73 -20.78 23.01
C CYS A 84 -1.38 -21.15 24.35
N TRP A 85 -2.00 -20.19 25.03
CA TRP A 85 -2.69 -20.42 26.30
C TRP A 85 -3.80 -21.46 26.16
N ILE A 86 -4.66 -21.36 25.14
CA ILE A 86 -5.74 -22.34 24.91
C ILE A 86 -5.15 -23.72 24.61
N GLN A 87 -4.11 -23.81 23.78
CA GLN A 87 -3.45 -25.09 23.47
C GLN A 87 -2.90 -25.78 24.73
N HIS A 88 -2.37 -25.03 25.70
CA HIS A 88 -1.91 -25.58 26.98
C HIS A 88 -3.04 -26.04 27.90
N LEU A 89 -4.26 -25.54 27.68
CA LEU A 89 -5.45 -25.95 28.43
C LEU A 89 -6.17 -27.16 27.82
N ILE A 90 -5.74 -27.64 26.66
CA ILE A 90 -6.30 -28.86 26.06
C ILE A 90 -5.84 -30.05 26.91
N PRO A 91 -6.77 -30.81 27.52
CA PRO A 91 -6.43 -31.97 28.34
C PRO A 91 -5.85 -33.11 27.49
N LYS A 92 -5.25 -34.10 28.14
CA LYS A 92 -4.87 -35.34 27.45
C LYS A 92 -6.13 -36.01 26.90
N ILE A 93 -5.97 -36.72 25.77
CA ILE A 93 -7.07 -37.46 25.14
C ILE A 93 -7.55 -38.53 26.13
N GLU A 94 -8.81 -38.42 26.54
CA GLU A 94 -9.52 -39.40 27.37
C GLU A 94 -10.64 -40.02 26.54
N ASP A 95 -11.10 -41.22 26.90
CA ASP A 95 -12.18 -41.91 26.18
C ASP A 95 -13.53 -41.35 26.63
N GLY A 96 -14.04 -40.37 25.86
CA GLY A 96 -15.29 -39.65 26.13
C GLY A 96 -15.09 -38.29 26.82
N ASN A 97 -16.16 -37.48 26.82
CA ASN A 97 -16.19 -36.08 27.32
C ASN A 97 -15.45 -35.04 26.43
N ASP A 98 -15.41 -35.28 25.12
CA ASP A 98 -14.70 -34.40 24.15
C ASP A 98 -15.43 -33.11 23.77
N PHE A 99 -16.63 -32.87 24.30
CA PHE A 99 -17.41 -31.68 23.91
C PHE A 99 -16.68 -30.37 24.25
N GLY A 100 -16.05 -30.31 25.44
CA GLY A 100 -15.24 -29.15 25.83
C GLY A 100 -14.01 -28.96 24.94
N VAL A 101 -13.37 -30.06 24.54
CA VAL A 101 -12.22 -30.07 23.63
C VAL A 101 -12.63 -29.58 22.24
N ALA A 102 -13.75 -30.06 21.71
CA ALA A 102 -14.28 -29.63 20.41
C ALA A 102 -14.59 -28.12 20.39
N ILE A 103 -15.07 -27.54 21.50
CA ILE A 103 -15.25 -26.08 21.62
C ILE A 103 -13.89 -25.37 21.59
N GLN A 104 -12.90 -25.85 22.35
CA GLN A 104 -11.55 -25.27 22.35
C GLN A 104 -10.93 -25.29 20.94
N GLU A 105 -11.07 -26.41 20.21
CA GLU A 105 -10.62 -26.54 18.83
C GLU A 105 -11.33 -25.54 17.90
N LYS A 106 -12.64 -25.37 18.05
CA LYS A 106 -13.41 -24.40 17.25
C LYS A 106 -12.95 -22.95 17.50
N ILE A 107 -12.61 -22.62 18.74
CA ILE A 107 -12.06 -21.31 19.10
C ILE A 107 -10.67 -21.13 18.47
N LEU A 108 -9.81 -22.14 18.52
CA LEU A 108 -8.49 -22.11 17.87
C LEU A 108 -8.60 -21.92 16.35
N GLU A 109 -9.56 -22.57 15.69
CA GLU A 109 -9.86 -22.34 14.27
C GLU A 109 -10.21 -20.87 14.00
N ARG A 110 -11.04 -20.27 14.86
CA ARG A 110 -11.40 -18.85 14.73
C ARG A 110 -10.18 -17.93 14.95
N ILE A 111 -9.34 -18.23 15.94
CA ILE A 111 -8.11 -17.48 16.19
C ILE A 111 -7.16 -17.57 15.00
N ALA A 112 -7.02 -18.77 14.39
CA ALA A 112 -6.22 -18.97 13.19
C ALA A 112 -6.74 -18.12 12.02
N ALA A 113 -8.05 -18.06 11.80
CA ALA A 113 -8.64 -17.20 10.76
C ALA A 113 -8.34 -15.71 10.99
N VAL A 114 -8.41 -15.24 12.25
CA VAL A 114 -8.04 -13.86 12.60
C VAL A 114 -6.55 -13.62 12.37
N LYS A 115 -5.68 -14.57 12.75
CA LYS A 115 -4.23 -14.51 12.51
C LYS A 115 -3.91 -14.30 11.04
N THR A 116 -4.51 -15.11 10.15
CA THR A 116 -4.33 -14.98 8.70
C THR A 116 -4.72 -13.58 8.20
N LYS A 117 -5.80 -13.00 8.73
CA LYS A 117 -6.22 -11.64 8.37
C LYS A 117 -5.23 -10.58 8.85
N VAL A 118 -4.72 -10.71 10.08
CA VAL A 118 -3.69 -9.81 10.62
C VAL A 118 -2.39 -9.89 9.82
N ASP A 119 -1.99 -11.11 9.41
CA ASP A 119 -0.83 -11.32 8.54
C ASP A 119 -1.00 -10.62 7.18
N SER A 120 -2.22 -10.59 6.63
CA SER A 120 -2.50 -9.92 5.36
C SER A 120 -2.29 -8.40 5.41
N PHE A 121 -2.43 -7.76 6.58
CA PHE A 121 -2.25 -6.31 6.70
C PHE A 121 -0.82 -5.88 6.40
N GLN A 122 0.17 -6.65 6.83
CA GLN A 122 1.57 -6.36 6.53
C GLN A 122 1.85 -6.41 5.02
N THR A 123 1.30 -7.42 4.35
CA THR A 123 1.40 -7.57 2.88
C THR A 123 0.75 -6.41 2.15
N ASN A 124 -0.43 -5.97 2.60
CA ASN A 124 -1.15 -4.84 2.00
C ASN A 124 -0.37 -3.52 2.14
N ILE A 125 0.26 -3.29 3.29
CA ILE A 125 1.13 -2.11 3.51
C ILE A 125 2.31 -2.14 2.54
N ASN A 126 2.98 -3.28 2.39
CA ASN A 126 4.10 -3.40 1.45
C ASN A 126 3.66 -3.20 0.00
N LYS A 127 2.52 -3.79 -0.38
CA LYS A 127 1.93 -3.66 -1.72
C LYS A 127 1.64 -2.20 -2.06
N TYR A 128 1.13 -1.41 -1.11
CA TYR A 128 0.95 0.04 -1.31
C TYR A 128 2.25 0.72 -1.74
N PHE A 129 3.37 0.47 -1.06
CA PHE A 129 4.65 1.09 -1.40
C PHE A 129 5.19 0.64 -2.77
N SER A 130 5.07 -0.65 -3.09
CA SER A 130 5.48 -1.18 -4.40
C SER A 130 4.66 -0.55 -5.54
N GLU A 131 3.33 -0.57 -5.44
CA GLU A 131 2.44 0.00 -6.46
C GLU A 131 2.64 1.51 -6.63
N ARG A 132 2.92 2.22 -5.52
CA ARG A 132 3.28 3.63 -5.53
C ARG A 132 4.58 3.86 -6.29
N GLY A 133 5.61 3.07 -6.00
CA GLY A 133 6.90 3.12 -6.68
C GLY A 133 6.77 2.90 -8.18
N ASP A 134 6.01 1.89 -8.59
CA ASP A 134 5.76 1.57 -10.00
C ASP A 134 5.02 2.70 -10.73
N ALA A 135 3.98 3.27 -10.10
CA ALA A 135 3.22 4.38 -10.66
C ALA A 135 4.10 5.63 -10.85
N VAL A 136 4.93 5.94 -9.85
CA VAL A 136 5.89 7.05 -9.89
C VAL A 136 6.94 6.82 -10.99
N ALA A 137 7.50 5.61 -11.08
CA ALA A 137 8.48 5.26 -12.10
C ALA A 137 7.90 5.35 -13.52
N LYS A 138 6.64 4.93 -13.71
CA LYS A 138 5.92 5.05 -14.99
C LYS A 138 5.69 6.52 -15.35
N ALA A 139 5.22 7.34 -14.41
CA ALA A 139 4.98 8.76 -14.63
C ALA A 139 6.26 9.54 -14.96
N SER A 140 7.40 9.18 -14.35
CA SER A 140 8.70 9.76 -14.66
C SER A 140 9.21 9.38 -16.06
N LYS A 141 8.87 8.20 -16.57
CA LYS A 141 9.29 7.71 -17.91
C LYS A 141 8.36 8.17 -19.03
N GLU A 142 7.07 8.31 -18.74
CA GLU A 142 6.01 8.63 -19.70
C GLU A 142 5.45 10.04 -19.49
N THR A 143 6.30 11.05 -19.31
CA THR A 143 5.86 12.44 -19.11
C THR A 143 4.94 12.98 -20.22
N HIS A 144 5.02 12.42 -21.44
CA HIS A 144 4.12 12.73 -22.56
C HIS A 144 2.69 12.15 -22.42
N VAL A 145 2.46 11.15 -21.56
CA VAL A 145 1.19 10.42 -21.52
C VAL A 145 0.32 10.94 -20.37
N VAL A 146 -0.70 11.72 -20.71
CA VAL A 146 -1.77 12.20 -19.79
C VAL A 146 -2.41 11.08 -18.95
N SER A 147 -2.33 9.82 -19.40
CA SER A 147 -2.86 8.64 -18.71
C SER A 147 -2.09 8.28 -17.41
N GLY A 148 -0.77 8.47 -17.35
CA GLY A 148 0.01 8.24 -16.13
C GLY A 148 -0.40 9.20 -15.00
N ARG A 149 -0.65 10.47 -15.36
CA ARG A 149 -1.15 11.50 -14.44
C ARG A 149 -2.53 11.16 -13.86
N ARG A 150 -3.44 10.59 -14.65
CA ARG A 150 -4.80 10.23 -14.20
C ARG A 150 -4.81 9.08 -13.19
N LEU A 151 -3.88 8.12 -13.33
CA LEU A 151 -3.68 7.03 -12.37
C LEU A 151 -3.12 7.52 -11.03
N LEU A 152 -2.27 8.56 -11.07
CA LEU A 152 -1.74 9.21 -9.88
C LEU A 152 -2.87 10.00 -9.17
N VAL A 153 -3.69 10.75 -9.89
CA VAL A 153 -4.83 11.47 -9.30
C VAL A 153 -5.81 10.53 -8.59
N ALA A 154 -6.12 9.38 -9.21
CA ALA A 154 -6.94 8.33 -8.59
C ALA A 154 -6.31 7.68 -7.35
N ARG A 155 -4.98 7.74 -7.21
CA ARG A 155 -4.21 7.20 -6.07
C ARG A 155 -3.87 8.24 -5.00
N GLY A 156 -4.48 9.42 -5.06
CA GLY A 156 -4.21 10.49 -4.10
C GLY A 156 -2.94 11.25 -4.45
N TYR A 157 -2.87 11.78 -5.67
CA TYR A 157 -1.89 12.80 -6.03
C TYR A 157 -2.55 14.00 -6.73
N ALA A 158 -2.07 15.21 -6.46
CA ALA A 158 -2.50 16.39 -7.17
C ALA A 158 -1.49 16.65 -8.30
N GLY A 159 -1.97 16.72 -9.55
CA GLY A 159 -1.18 17.34 -10.60
C GLY A 159 -1.20 18.84 -10.40
N THR A 160 -0.05 19.47 -10.24
CA THR A 160 0.05 20.92 -10.35
C THR A 160 -0.25 21.32 -11.80
N PRO A 161 -0.99 22.42 -12.03
CA PRO A 161 -1.27 22.93 -13.37
C PRO A 161 0.01 23.31 -14.13
#